data_AF-U4QXY6-F1
#
_entry.id   AF-U4QXY6-F1
#
_cell.length_a   1.000
_cell.length_b   1.000
_cell.length_c   1.000
_cell.angle_alpha   90.00
_cell.angle_beta   90.00
_cell.angle_gamma   90.00
#
_symmetry.space_group_name_H-M   'P 1'
#
loop_
_entity.id
_entity.type
_entity.pdbx_description
1 polymer ?
#
loop_
_entity_poly.entity_id
_entity_poly.type
_entity_poly.pdbx_seq_one_letter_code
_entity_poly.pdbx_strand_id
1 'polypeptide(L)'
;MQPRRIVFIDKKGSTKHECKLNSLPFKDEIIIEKSIELFNDREPCIIHRSYIMKKLMLEINEYFNEVLPLGKGQIVLEEIPKNIRELLNISNEVVKIQLDL
;
A
#
# COMPACT_ATOMS: atom_id res chain seq x y z
N MET A 1 12.53 -2.09 9.37
CA MET A 1 12.71 -3.35 8.62
C MET A 1 11.64 -3.42 7.55
N GLN A 2 12.01 -3.59 6.28
CA GLN A 2 11.00 -3.69 5.21
C GLN A 2 10.40 -5.10 5.19
N PRO A 3 9.08 -5.27 5.04
CA PRO A 3 8.48 -6.59 4.88
C PRO A 3 8.97 -7.21 3.56
N ARG A 4 9.41 -8.48 3.62
CA ARG A 4 9.80 -9.25 2.44
C ARG A 4 8.59 -9.55 1.55
N ARG A 5 7.43 -9.71 2.17
CA ARG A 5 6.19 -10.13 1.53
C ARG A 5 4.98 -9.51 2.23
N ILE A 6 4.01 -9.07 1.44
CA ILE A 6 2.75 -8.48 1.87
C ILE A 6 1.64 -9.34 1.27
N VAL A 7 0.78 -9.91 2.12
CA VAL A 7 -0.28 -10.84 1.74
C VAL A 7 -1.63 -10.25 2.16
N PHE A 8 -2.57 -10.17 1.23
CA PHE A 8 -3.92 -9.67 1.45
C PHE A 8 -4.87 -10.85 1.63
N ILE A 9 -5.50 -10.94 2.79
CA ILE A 9 -6.27 -12.10 3.23
C ILE A 9 -7.75 -11.72 3.34
N ASP A 10 -8.63 -12.57 2.80
CA ASP A 10 -10.08 -12.39 2.88
C ASP A 10 -10.69 -12.91 4.20
N LYS A 11 -12.00 -12.70 4.36
CA LYS A 11 -12.76 -13.17 5.53
C LYS A 11 -12.76 -14.70 5.71
N LYS A 12 -12.45 -15.47 4.68
CA LYS A 12 -12.34 -16.94 4.73
C LYS A 12 -10.92 -17.40 5.04
N GLY A 13 -9.97 -16.48 5.25
CA GLY A 13 -8.55 -16.79 5.45
C GLY A 13 -7.80 -17.12 4.16
N SER A 14 -8.40 -16.89 2.99
CA SER A 14 -7.77 -17.15 1.69
C SER A 14 -6.96 -15.95 1.22
N THR A 15 -5.79 -16.20 0.64
CA THR A 15 -4.96 -15.17 0.00
C THR A 15 -5.62 -14.67 -1.28
N LYS A 16 -5.97 -13.39 -1.34
CA LYS A 16 -6.51 -12.73 -2.53
C LYS A 16 -5.42 -12.09 -3.38
N HIS A 17 -4.39 -11.57 -2.74
CA HIS A 17 -3.28 -10.93 -3.42
C HIS A 17 -2.01 -11.05 -2.59
N GLU A 18 -0.87 -11.01 -3.27
CA GLU A 18 0.44 -11.05 -2.66
C GLU A 18 1.40 -10.21 -3.48
N CYS A 19 2.20 -9.39 -2.80
CA CYS A 19 3.19 -8.55 -3.45
C CYS A 19 4.37 -8.25 -2.53
N LYS A 20 5.40 -7.65 -3.12
CA LYS A 20 6.46 -6.94 -2.39
C LYS A 20 6.04 -5.49 -2.18
N LEU A 21 6.70 -4.79 -1.27
CA LEU A 21 6.48 -3.36 -1.03
C LEU A 21 6.58 -2.51 -2.32
N ASN A 22 7.51 -2.84 -3.22
CA ASN A 22 7.71 -2.15 -4.50
C ASN A 22 6.72 -2.54 -5.61
N SER A 23 5.78 -3.44 -5.31
CA SER A 23 4.73 -3.86 -6.23
C SER A 23 3.36 -3.73 -5.58
N LEU A 24 3.24 -2.87 -4.56
CA LEU A 24 1.96 -2.56 -3.96
C LEU A 24 0.99 -2.03 -5.02
N PRO A 25 -0.26 -2.54 -5.05
CA PRO A 25 -1.25 -2.14 -6.03
C PRO A 25 -1.78 -0.76 -5.66
N PHE A 26 -1.09 0.31 -6.05
CA PHE A 26 -1.62 1.67 -5.88
C PHE A 26 -2.76 1.93 -6.87
N LYS A 27 -3.75 2.72 -6.45
CA LYS A 27 -4.78 3.20 -7.38
C LYS A 27 -4.20 4.25 -8.33
N ASP A 28 -4.46 4.10 -9.63
CA ASP A 28 -4.01 5.07 -10.64
C ASP A 28 -4.57 6.49 -10.40
N GLU A 29 -5.80 6.60 -9.91
CA GLU A 29 -6.43 7.89 -9.59
C GLU A 29 -5.61 8.70 -8.58
N ILE A 30 -5.06 8.04 -7.56
CA ILE A 30 -4.21 8.65 -6.53
C ILE A 30 -2.86 9.08 -7.11
N ILE A 31 -2.30 8.29 -8.04
CA ILE A 31 -1.04 8.65 -8.70
C ILE A 31 -1.23 9.91 -9.56
N ILE A 32 -2.34 9.99 -10.28
CA ILE A 32 -2.68 11.15 -11.13
C ILE A 32 -2.95 12.38 -10.25
N GLU A 33 -3.78 12.24 -9.20
CA GLU A 33 -4.09 13.33 -8.27
C GLU A 33 -2.82 13.93 -7.66
N LYS A 34 -1.95 13.09 -7.10
CA LYS A 34 -0.70 13.57 -6.49
C LYS A 34 0.29 14.14 -7.51
N SER A 35 0.25 13.67 -8.75
CA SER A 35 1.02 14.29 -9.83
C SER A 35 0.53 15.69 -10.17
N ILE A 36 -0.78 15.89 -10.20
CA ILE A 36 -1.38 17.22 -10.40
C ILE A 36 -0.99 18.15 -9.24
N GLU A 37 -1.07 17.67 -7.99
CA GLU A 37 -0.70 18.45 -6.81
C GLU A 37 0.77 18.91 -6.81
N LEU A 38 1.70 18.02 -7.18
CA LEU A 38 3.14 18.29 -7.06
C LEU A 38 3.77 18.87 -8.32
N PHE A 39 3.26 18.52 -9.50
CA PHE A 39 3.87 18.85 -10.79
C PHE A 39 2.90 19.57 -11.74
N ASN A 40 1.64 19.76 -11.36
CA ASN A 40 0.57 20.25 -12.24
C ASN A 40 0.43 19.42 -13.52
N ASP A 41 0.74 18.11 -13.43
CA ASP A 41 0.76 17.18 -14.55
C ASP A 41 -0.41 16.18 -14.46
N ARG A 42 -1.40 16.36 -15.35
CA ARG A 42 -2.63 15.55 -15.44
C ARG A 42 -2.43 14.23 -16.19
N GLU A 43 -1.36 14.11 -16.97
CA GLU A 43 -1.03 12.91 -17.74
C GLU A 43 0.39 12.47 -17.40
N PRO A 44 0.64 12.07 -16.14
CA PRO A 44 2.00 11.87 -15.65
C PRO A 44 2.78 10.87 -16.48
N CYS A 45 3.93 11.32 -16.97
CA CYS A 45 4.91 10.46 -17.60
C CYS A 45 5.52 9.48 -16.59
N ILE A 46 6.26 8.49 -17.08
CA ILE A 46 6.83 7.43 -16.24
C ILE A 46 7.72 7.96 -15.10
N ILE A 47 8.40 9.11 -15.31
CA ILE A 47 9.27 9.73 -14.30
C ILE A 47 8.43 10.28 -13.15
N HIS A 48 7.37 11.04 -13.44
CA HIS A 48 6.47 11.59 -12.42
C HIS A 48 5.74 10.45 -11.68
N ARG A 49 5.19 9.47 -12.40
CA ARG A 49 4.56 8.29 -11.78
C ARG A 49 5.51 7.57 -10.83
N SER A 50 6.74 7.33 -11.26
CA SER A 50 7.75 6.66 -10.43
C SER A 50 8.10 7.45 -9.17
N TYR A 51 8.18 8.78 -9.26
CA TYR A 51 8.41 9.62 -8.10
C TYR A 51 7.25 9.53 -7.10
N ILE A 52 6.01 9.66 -7.58
CA ILE A 52 4.80 9.55 -6.73
C ILE A 52 4.73 8.18 -6.07
N MET A 53 4.89 7.10 -6.83
CA MET A 53 4.88 5.73 -6.30
C MET A 53 5.94 5.54 -5.21
N LYS A 54 7.16 6.03 -5.40
CA LYS A 54 8.22 5.95 -4.37
C LYS A 54 7.83 6.71 -3.11
N LYS A 55 7.20 7.88 -3.24
CA LYS A 55 6.73 8.68 -2.10
C LYS A 55 5.63 7.94 -1.32
N LEU A 56 4.65 7.38 -2.03
CA LEU A 56 3.58 6.58 -1.42
C LEU A 56 4.12 5.32 -0.75
N MET A 57 5.08 4.64 -1.40
CA MET A 57 5.75 3.47 -0.81
C MET A 57 6.48 3.81 0.48
N LEU A 58 7.10 5.00 0.56
CA LEU A 58 7.79 5.45 1.77
C LEU A 58 6.78 5.62 2.92
N GLU A 59 5.66 6.31 2.65
CA GLU A 59 4.58 6.51 3.64
C GLU A 59 4.02 5.17 4.16
N ILE A 60 3.73 4.23 3.27
CA ILE A 60 3.24 2.90 3.65
C ILE A 60 4.31 2.13 4.43
N ASN A 61 5.57 2.21 4.00
CA ASN A 61 6.66 1.54 4.67
C ASN A 61 6.90 2.09 6.07
N GLU A 62 6.81 3.41 6.27
CA GLU A 62 6.87 4.03 7.60
C GLU A 62 5.77 3.49 8.50
N TYR A 63 4.52 3.47 8.02
CA TYR A 63 3.41 2.85 8.76
C TYR A 63 3.68 1.38 9.10
N PHE A 64 4.11 0.57 8.13
CA PHE A 64 4.46 -0.83 8.39
C PHE A 64 5.59 -0.97 9.42
N ASN A 65 6.60 -0.09 9.39
CA ASN A 65 7.67 -0.07 10.38
C ASN A 65 7.21 0.32 11.79
N GLU A 66 6.06 0.98 11.96
CA GLU A 66 5.49 1.30 13.26
C GLU A 66 4.67 0.15 13.85
N VAL A 67 3.98 -0.61 13.00
CA VAL A 67 3.10 -1.73 13.41
C VAL A 67 3.81 -3.09 13.49
N LEU A 68 4.84 -3.32 12.66
CA LEU A 68 5.70 -4.51 12.70
C LEU A 68 6.58 -4.70 13.96
N PRO A 69 7.12 -3.67 14.65
CA PRO A 69 8.02 -3.86 15.79
C PRO A 69 7.32 -4.49 17.00
N LEU A 70 5.99 -4.62 16.97
CA LEU A 70 5.18 -5.33 17.96
C LEU A 70 5.06 -6.85 17.69
N GLY A 71 5.77 -7.40 16.70
CA GLY A 71 5.78 -8.84 16.40
C GLY A 71 4.47 -9.36 15.79
N LYS A 72 3.52 -8.47 15.49
CA LYS A 72 2.26 -8.80 14.82
C LYS A 72 2.45 -8.66 13.32
N GLY A 73 2.85 -9.75 12.68
CA GLY A 73 2.87 -9.88 11.22
C GLY A 73 1.48 -9.89 10.57
N GLN A 74 0.40 -9.56 11.28
CA GLN A 74 -0.95 -9.44 10.73
C GLN A 74 -1.65 -8.22 11.29
N ILE A 75 -2.27 -7.45 10.41
CA ILE A 75 -3.00 -6.21 10.72
C ILE A 75 -4.41 -6.36 10.15
N VAL A 76 -5.43 -6.04 10.95
CA VAL A 76 -6.80 -5.98 10.45
C VAL A 76 -6.95 -4.74 9.58
N LEU A 77 -7.60 -4.86 8.42
CA LEU A 77 -7.72 -3.77 7.45
C LEU A 77 -8.45 -2.54 8.03
N GLU A 78 -9.34 -2.73 9.01
CA GLU A 78 -10.00 -1.64 9.74
C GLU A 78 -9.08 -0.89 10.72
N GLU A 79 -7.99 -1.53 11.18
CA GLU A 79 -6.98 -0.87 12.02
C GLU A 79 -5.97 -0.07 11.19
N ILE A 80 -5.93 -0.31 9.87
CA ILE A 80 -5.11 0.47 8.95
C ILE A 80 -5.75 1.86 8.77
N PRO A 81 -4.97 2.94 8.98
CA PRO A 81 -5.45 4.30 8.77
C PRO A 81 -6.09 4.47 7.40
N LYS A 82 -7.22 5.18 7.35
CA LYS A 82 -8.00 5.38 6.13
C LYS A 82 -7.14 5.96 4.99
N ASN A 83 -6.25 6.91 5.31
CA ASN A 83 -5.33 7.52 4.36
C ASN A 83 -4.36 6.51 3.72
N ILE A 84 -4.02 5.41 4.39
CA ILE A 84 -3.18 4.34 3.84
C ILE A 84 -4.03 3.35 3.03
N ARG A 85 -5.18 2.95 3.58
CA ARG A 85 -6.09 1.99 2.95
C ARG A 85 -6.59 2.50 1.59
N GLU A 86 -6.90 3.78 1.48
CA GLU A 86 -7.46 4.36 0.25
C GLU A 86 -6.44 4.50 -0.89
N LEU A 87 -5.14 4.43 -0.60
CA LEU A 87 -4.07 4.43 -1.62
C LEU A 87 -4.05 3.13 -2.43
N LEU A 88 -4.53 2.04 -1.84
CA LEU A 88 -4.39 0.70 -2.38
C LEU A 88 -5.63 0.29 -3.17
N ASN A 89 -5.40 -0.28 -4.35
CA ASN A 89 -6.39 -0.93 -5.19
C ASN A 89 -6.53 -2.40 -4.78
N ILE A 90 -7.25 -2.63 -3.68
CA ILE A 90 -7.46 -3.96 -3.10
C ILE A 90 -8.94 -4.35 -3.13
N SER A 91 -9.21 -5.65 -3.25
CA SER A 91 -10.59 -6.17 -3.23
C SER A 91 -11.29 -5.84 -1.91
N ASN A 92 -12.57 -5.46 -1.99
CA ASN A 92 -13.43 -5.23 -0.81
C ASN A 92 -13.60 -6.48 0.06
N GLU A 93 -13.23 -7.66 -0.43
CA GLU A 93 -13.24 -8.90 0.35
C GLU A 93 -12.06 -9.04 1.31
N VAL A 94 -11.01 -8.23 1.13
CA VAL A 94 -9.82 -8.23 2.00
C VAL A 94 -10.20 -7.67 3.36
N VAL A 95 -9.83 -8.40 4.42
CA VAL A 95 -10.07 -8.00 5.81
C VAL A 95 -8.79 -7.91 6.63
N LYS A 96 -7.69 -8.49 6.15
CA LYS A 96 -6.40 -8.51 6.85
C LYS A 96 -5.24 -8.35 5.86
N ILE A 97 -4.17 -7.73 6.34
CA ILE A 97 -2.87 -7.71 5.68
C ILE A 97 -1.87 -8.43 6.56
N GLN A 98 -1.22 -9.45 6.00
CA GLN A 98 -0.09 -10.12 6.62
C GLN A 98 1.22 -9.58 6.05
N LEU A 99 2.17 -9.30 6.93
CA LEU A 99 3.50 -8.81 6.64
C LEU A 99 4.52 -9.84 7.12
N ASP A 100 5.26 -10.45 6.19
CA ASP A 100 6.35 -11.37 6.53
C ASP A 100 7.70 -10.61 6.51
N LEU A 101 8.49 -10.77 7.57
CA LEU A 101 9.81 -10.13 7.78
C LEU A 101 10.99 -10.95 7.21
#